data_AF-A0A1S2LFV9-F1
#
_entry.id   AF-A0A1S2LFV9-F1
#
_cell.length_a   1.000
_cell.length_b   1.000
_cell.length_c   1.000
_cell.angle_alpha   90.00
_cell.angle_beta   90.00
_cell.angle_gamma   90.00
#
_symmetry.space_group_name_H-M   'P 1'
#
loop_
_entity.id
_entity.type
_entity.pdbx_description
1 polymer ?
#
loop_
_entity_poly.entity_id
_entity_poly.type
_entity_poly.pdbx_seq_one_letter_code
_entity_poly.pdbx_strand_id
1 'polypeptide(L)'
;MNMTISEAAKILSSEYGMESNGIRVDEAMVEKWVLEGLIKASTSESSITINENDLHFFVEASKSEGTPYEIGISDQVKIERLFGEIRNLKKENEKLKEENRDYALKLGIELF
;
A
#
# COMPACT_ATOMS: atom_id res chain seq x y z
N MET A 1 0.07 -2.33 -22.26
CA MET A 1 -0.76 -3.34 -22.97
C MET A 1 -2.21 -3.20 -22.53
N ASN A 2 -3.21 -3.69 -23.28
CA ASN A 2 -4.60 -3.79 -22.80
C ASN A 2 -4.87 -5.23 -22.40
N MET A 3 -5.60 -5.44 -21.31
CA MET A 3 -5.90 -6.76 -20.77
C MET A 3 -7.35 -6.87 -20.33
N THR A 4 -7.83 -8.09 -20.23
CA THR A 4 -9.15 -8.44 -19.69
C THR A 4 -9.16 -8.38 -18.16
N ILE A 5 -10.35 -8.40 -17.56
CA ILE A 5 -10.52 -8.52 -16.10
C ILE A 5 -9.83 -9.78 -15.55
N SER A 6 -9.94 -10.91 -16.28
CA SER A 6 -9.30 -12.17 -15.89
C SER A 6 -7.78 -12.08 -15.86
N GLU A 7 -7.18 -11.43 -16.86
CA GLU A 7 -5.74 -11.21 -16.91
C GLU A 7 -5.28 -10.23 -15.83
N ALA A 8 -6.02 -9.15 -15.61
CA ALA A 8 -5.75 -8.20 -14.54
C ALA A 8 -5.79 -8.86 -13.16
N ALA A 9 -6.78 -9.71 -12.88
CA ALA A 9 -6.88 -10.45 -11.62
C ALA A 9 -5.67 -11.37 -11.40
N LYS A 10 -5.21 -12.07 -12.45
CA LYS A 10 -3.99 -12.90 -12.38
C LYS A 10 -2.77 -12.06 -12.07
N ILE A 11 -2.55 -10.96 -12.80
CA ILE A 11 -1.39 -10.09 -12.62
C ILE A 11 -1.38 -9.48 -11.21
N LEU A 12 -2.52 -9.01 -10.72
CA LEU A 12 -2.65 -8.46 -9.36
C LEU A 12 -2.34 -9.50 -8.27
N SER A 13 -2.86 -10.71 -8.44
CA SER A 13 -2.61 -11.83 -7.53
C SER A 13 -1.14 -12.26 -7.55
N SER A 14 -0.57 -12.50 -8.74
CA SER A 14 0.76 -13.10 -8.90
C SER A 14 1.91 -12.09 -8.95
N GLU A 15 1.87 -11.11 -9.85
CA GLU A 15 3.01 -10.22 -10.12
C GLU A 15 3.09 -9.09 -9.09
N TYR A 16 1.94 -8.51 -8.75
CA TYR A 16 1.86 -7.48 -7.71
C TYR A 16 1.74 -8.05 -6.30
N GLY A 17 1.57 -9.37 -6.16
CA GLY A 17 1.60 -10.07 -4.89
C GLY A 17 0.52 -9.63 -3.89
N MET A 18 -0.63 -9.15 -4.38
CA MET A 18 -1.70 -8.66 -3.49
C MET A 18 -2.21 -9.77 -2.54
N GLU A 19 -2.23 -11.03 -2.99
CA GLU A 19 -2.57 -12.16 -2.13
C GLU A 19 -1.53 -12.42 -1.03
N SER A 20 -0.25 -12.21 -1.33
CA SER A 20 0.82 -12.30 -0.32
C SER A 20 0.69 -11.22 0.75
N ASN A 21 0.05 -10.10 0.42
CA ASN A 21 -0.31 -9.04 1.35
C ASN A 21 -1.68 -9.26 2.02
N GLY A 22 -2.28 -10.46 1.88
CA GLY A 22 -3.54 -10.83 2.50
C GLY A 22 -4.79 -10.35 1.75
N ILE A 23 -4.65 -9.76 0.56
CA ILE A 23 -5.76 -9.30 -0.27
C ILE A 23 -6.07 -10.39 -1.30
N ARG A 24 -7.16 -11.13 -1.09
CA ARG A 24 -7.65 -12.08 -2.09
C ARG A 24 -8.12 -11.31 -3.31
N VAL A 25 -7.58 -11.61 -4.49
CA VAL A 25 -7.97 -10.97 -5.75
C VAL A 25 -8.64 -11.99 -6.66
N ASP A 26 -9.88 -11.71 -7.05
CA ASP A 26 -10.60 -12.47 -8.07
C ASP A 26 -11.24 -11.52 -9.10
N GLU A 27 -11.80 -12.09 -10.17
CA GLU A 27 -12.39 -11.32 -11.27
C GLU A 27 -13.53 -10.42 -10.79
N ALA A 28 -14.36 -10.87 -9.85
CA ALA A 28 -15.46 -10.10 -9.31
C ALA A 28 -14.96 -8.88 -8.52
N MET A 29 -13.83 -9.02 -7.81
CA MET A 29 -13.20 -7.92 -7.09
C MET A 29 -12.61 -6.89 -8.05
N VAL A 30 -11.94 -7.33 -9.12
CA VAL A 30 -11.42 -6.42 -10.15
C VAL A 30 -12.56 -5.71 -10.90
N GLU A 31 -13.62 -6.43 -11.24
CA GLU A 31 -14.82 -5.85 -11.84
C GLU A 31 -15.43 -4.77 -10.94
N LYS A 32 -15.57 -5.05 -9.65
CA LYS A 32 -16.04 -4.07 -8.67
C LYS A 32 -15.17 -2.83 -8.63
N TRP A 33 -13.84 -2.97 -8.60
CA TRP A 33 -12.92 -1.83 -8.61
C TRP A 33 -13.01 -0.99 -9.89
N VAL A 34 -13.28 -1.61 -11.04
CA VAL A 34 -13.57 -0.89 -12.27
C VAL A 34 -14.90 -0.12 -12.17
N LEU A 35 -15.96 -0.74 -11.64
CA LEU A 35 -17.28 -0.10 -11.48
C LEU A 35 -17.25 1.06 -10.48
N GLU A 36 -16.42 0.96 -9.44
CA GLU A 36 -16.19 2.03 -8.46
C GLU A 36 -15.26 3.14 -9.01
N GLY A 37 -14.70 2.95 -10.20
CA GLY A 37 -13.80 3.90 -10.85
C GLY A 37 -12.38 3.93 -10.27
N LEU A 38 -12.02 2.96 -9.44
CA LEU A 38 -10.69 2.82 -8.84
C LEU A 38 -9.66 2.36 -9.87
N ILE A 39 -10.07 1.49 -10.80
CA ILE A 39 -9.28 1.08 -11.96
C ILE A 39 -9.92 1.68 -13.20
N LYS A 40 -9.17 2.50 -13.94
CA LYS A 40 -9.63 2.99 -15.23
C LYS A 40 -9.69 1.84 -16.23
N ALA A 41 -10.82 1.75 -16.91
CA ALA A 41 -11.05 0.76 -17.95
C ALA A 41 -11.75 1.40 -19.15
N SER A 42 -11.54 0.80 -20.33
CA SER A 42 -12.28 1.09 -21.54
C SER A 42 -13.37 0.06 -21.73
N THR A 43 -14.62 0.51 -21.72
CA THR A 43 -15.80 -0.33 -21.95
C THR A 43 -16.21 -0.24 -23.42
N SER A 44 -16.27 -1.38 -24.08
CA SER A 44 -16.91 -1.55 -25.40
C SER A 44 -18.22 -2.33 -25.24
N GLU A 45 -19.07 -2.35 -26.27
CA GLU A 45 -20.40 -2.99 -26.24
C GLU A 45 -20.38 -4.46 -25.78
N SER A 46 -19.24 -5.15 -25.85
CA SER A 46 -19.10 -6.56 -25.47
C SER A 46 -17.90 -6.89 -24.56
N SER A 47 -17.08 -5.91 -24.16
CA SER A 47 -15.91 -6.20 -23.32
C SER A 47 -15.39 -5.01 -22.52
N ILE A 48 -14.88 -5.30 -21.32
CA ILE A 48 -14.11 -4.38 -20.47
C ILE A 48 -12.64 -4.69 -20.67
N THR A 49 -11.86 -3.65 -20.99
CA THR A 49 -10.40 -3.74 -21.11
C THR A 49 -9.73 -2.75 -20.18
N ILE A 50 -8.67 -3.19 -19.51
CA ILE A 50 -7.88 -2.40 -18.56
C ILE A 50 -6.51 -2.15 -19.18
N ASN A 51 -6.03 -0.92 -19.12
CA ASN A 51 -4.65 -0.63 -19.51
C ASN A 51 -3.71 -1.07 -18.38
N GLU A 52 -2.61 -1.70 -18.74
CA GLU A 52 -1.56 -2.10 -17.79
C GLU A 52 -1.04 -0.94 -16.94
N ASN A 53 -0.92 0.27 -17.49
CA ASN A 53 -0.52 1.45 -16.73
C ASN A 53 -1.58 1.87 -15.71
N ASP A 54 -2.86 1.72 -16.04
CA ASP A 54 -3.95 2.02 -15.10
C ASP A 54 -3.99 0.99 -13.97
N LEU A 55 -3.71 -0.28 -14.28
CA LEU A 55 -3.56 -1.34 -13.28
C LEU A 55 -2.35 -1.08 -12.37
N HIS A 56 -1.21 -0.71 -12.95
CA HIS A 56 -0.01 -0.35 -12.20
C HIS A 56 -0.25 0.84 -11.27
N PHE A 57 -0.89 1.89 -11.79
CA PHE A 57 -1.23 3.08 -11.01
C PHE A 57 -2.16 2.73 -9.84
N PHE A 58 -3.17 1.89 -10.08
CA PHE A 58 -4.05 1.40 -9.01
C PHE A 58 -3.25 0.68 -7.91
N VAL A 59 -2.31 -0.19 -8.28
CA VAL A 59 -1.48 -0.90 -7.29
C VAL A 59 -0.63 0.08 -6.49
N GLU A 60 0.06 1.02 -7.13
CA GLU A 60 0.88 2.01 -6.43
C GLU A 60 0.04 2.91 -5.52
N ALA A 61 -1.15 3.32 -5.99
CA ALA A 61 -2.10 4.07 -5.18
C ALA A 61 -2.52 3.27 -3.94
N SER A 62 -2.87 1.99 -4.11
CA SER A 62 -3.33 1.12 -3.01
C SER A 62 -2.25 0.89 -1.93
N LYS A 63 -0.97 0.85 -2.31
CA LYS A 63 0.16 0.76 -1.34
C LYS A 63 0.30 1.99 -0.46
N SER A 64 -0.09 3.15 -1.00
CA SER A 64 0.04 4.43 -0.32
C SER A 64 -1.20 4.80 0.51
N GLU A 65 -2.29 4.05 0.40
CA GLU A 65 -3.54 4.32 1.10
C GLU A 65 -3.35 4.34 2.62
N GLY A 66 -3.89 5.36 3.28
CA GLY A 66 -3.72 5.60 4.71
C GLY A 66 -2.35 6.18 5.11
N THR A 67 -1.38 6.22 4.21
CA THR A 67 -0.05 6.80 4.45
C THR A 67 -0.04 8.30 4.14
N PRO A 68 0.98 9.07 4.57
CA PRO A 68 1.15 10.45 4.12
C PRO A 68 1.42 10.61 2.62
N TYR A 69 1.61 9.50 1.89
CA TYR A 69 1.89 9.47 0.46
C TYR A 69 0.66 9.10 -0.38
N GLU A 70 -0.51 8.92 0.25
CA GLU A 70 -1.77 8.63 -0.43
C GLU A 70 -2.06 9.67 -1.52
N ILE A 71 -2.36 9.20 -2.73
CA ILE A 71 -2.61 10.07 -3.88
C ILE A 71 -3.93 10.83 -3.68
N GLY A 72 -3.90 12.14 -3.90
CA GLY A 72 -5.11 12.99 -3.85
C GLY A 72 -5.45 13.57 -2.48
N ILE A 73 -4.67 13.28 -1.44
CA ILE A 73 -4.83 13.95 -0.14
C ILE A 73 -4.30 15.38 -0.19
N SER A 74 -4.87 16.26 0.63
CA SER A 74 -4.36 17.63 0.77
C SER A 74 -3.02 17.66 1.51
N ASP A 75 -2.24 18.71 1.27
CA ASP A 75 -0.98 18.95 2.00
C ASP A 75 -1.20 19.00 3.51
N GLN A 76 -2.34 19.52 3.97
CA GLN A 76 -2.70 19.54 5.39
C GLN A 76 -2.81 18.12 5.97
N VAL A 77 -3.55 17.23 5.30
CA VAL A 77 -3.70 15.83 5.72
C VAL A 77 -2.36 15.10 5.69
N LYS A 78 -1.55 15.36 4.67
CA LYS A 78 -0.19 14.81 4.56
C LYS A 78 0.68 15.23 5.73
N ILE A 79 0.69 16.52 6.08
CA ILE A 79 1.44 17.06 7.22
C ILE A 79 0.98 16.42 8.53
N GLU A 80 -0.33 16.29 8.75
CA GLU A 80 -0.89 15.65 9.95
C GLU A 80 -0.45 14.20 10.11
N ARG A 81 -0.51 13.42 9.02
CA ARG A 81 -0.06 12.01 9.01
C ARG A 81 1.45 11.92 9.27
N LEU A 82 2.27 12.77 8.64
CA LEU A 82 3.73 12.81 8.90
C LEU A 82 4.06 13.14 10.36
N PHE A 83 3.34 14.08 10.99
CA PHE A 83 3.51 14.35 12.41
C PHE A 83 3.13 13.17 13.29
N GLY A 84 2.10 12.40 12.90
CA GLY A 84 1.74 11.14 13.53
C GLY A 84 2.88 10.11 13.46
N GLU A 85 3.45 9.91 12.28
CA GLU A 85 4.59 9.00 12.06
C GLU A 85 5.81 9.41 12.89
N ILE A 86 6.19 10.69 12.87
CA ILE A 86 7.31 11.20 13.67
C ILE A 86 7.08 10.93 15.17
N ARG A 87 5.86 11.10 15.66
CA ARG A 87 5.52 10.84 17.07
C ARG A 87 5.69 9.36 17.40
N ASN A 88 5.23 8.46 16.53
CA ASN A 88 5.34 7.02 16.74
C ASN A 88 6.81 6.56 16.69
N LEU A 89 7.57 7.03 15.70
CA LEU A 89 9.00 6.73 15.57
C LEU A 89 9.80 7.21 16.78
N LYS A 90 9.48 8.39 17.33
CA LYS A 90 10.13 8.88 18.55
C LYS A 90 9.89 7.95 19.73
N LYS A 91 8.64 7.50 19.94
CA LYS A 91 8.29 6.55 21.00
C LYS A 91 9.02 5.21 20.85
N GLU A 92 9.07 4.69 19.62
CA GLU A 92 9.76 3.44 19.33
C GLU A 92 11.28 3.57 19.56
N ASN A 93 11.87 4.69 19.17
CA ASN A 93 13.28 4.97 19.42
C ASN A 93 13.59 5.08 20.93
N GLU A 94 12.72 5.73 21.71
CA GLU A 94 12.85 5.77 23.18
C GLU A 94 12.78 4.37 23.79
N LYS A 95 11.81 3.55 23.36
CA LYS A 95 11.69 2.15 23.79
C LYS A 95 12.94 1.34 23.45
N LEU A 96 13.43 1.43 22.21
CA LEU A 96 14.64 0.72 21.78
C LEU A 96 15.89 1.17 22.54
N LYS A 97 16.00 2.47 22.87
CA LYS A 97 17.07 2.99 23.72
C LYS A 97 17.01 2.46 25.16
N GLU A 98 15.82 2.25 25.70
CA GLU A 98 15.63 1.62 27.00
C GLU A 98 16.01 0.15 26.95
N GLU A 99 15.49 -0.61 25.99
CA GLU A 99 15.85 -2.02 25.80
C GLU A 99 17.36 -2.22 25.60
N ASN A 100 18.00 -1.37 24.81
CA ASN A 100 19.45 -1.43 24.60
C ASN A 100 20.24 -1.16 25.89
N ARG A 101 19.78 -0.20 26.72
CA ARG A 101 20.39 0.06 28.04
C ARG A 101 20.26 -1.13 28.97
N ASP A 102 19.09 -1.76 29.00
CA ASP A 102 18.87 -2.96 29.82
C ASP A 102 19.76 -4.13 29.37
N TYR A 103 19.91 -4.34 28.06
CA TYR A 103 20.80 -5.37 27.54
C TYR A 103 22.26 -5.08 27.82
N ALA A 104 22.71 -3.84 27.64
CA ALA A 104 24.08 -3.45 27.95
C ALA A 104 24.40 -3.66 29.43
N LEU A 105 23.48 -3.29 30.34
CA LEU A 105 23.63 -3.55 31.77
C LEU A 105 23.75 -5.05 32.08
N LYS A 106 22.90 -5.88 31.47
CA LYS A 106 22.97 -7.35 31.62
C LYS A 106 24.29 -7.95 31.12
N LEU A 107 24.90 -7.32 30.11
CA LEU A 107 26.17 -7.75 29.53
C LEU A 107 27.40 -7.09 30.18
N GLY A 108 27.22 -6.18 31.13
CA GLY A 108 28.31 -5.41 31.75
C GLY A 108 28.99 -4.42 30.81
N ILE A 109 28.26 -3.94 29.78
CA ILE A 109 28.74 -2.95 28.82
C ILE A 109 28.29 -1.56 29.27
N GLU A 110 29.22 -0.62 29.40
CA GLU A 110 28.89 0.81 29.55
C GLU A 110 28.49 1.41 28.20
N LEU A 111 27.29 1.99 28.14
CA LEU A 111 26.85 2.82 27.01
C LEU A 111 27.10 4.29 27.36
N PHE A 112 27.87 4.99 26.52
CA PHE A 112 28.14 6.43 26.62
C PHE A 112 27.11 7.25 25.83
#